data_AF-A0A957CAV4-F1
#
_entry.id   AF-A0A957CAV4-F1
#
_cell.length_a   1.000
_cell.length_b   1.000
_cell.length_c   1.000
_cell.angle_alpha   90.00
_cell.angle_beta   90.00
_cell.angle_gamma   90.00
#
_symmetry.space_group_name_H-M   'P 1'
#
loop_
_entity.id
_entity.type
_entity.pdbx_description
1 polymer ?
#
loop_
_entity_poly.entity_id
_entity_poly.type
_entity_poly.pdbx_seq_one_letter_code
_entity_poly.pdbx_strand_id
1 'polypeptide(L)'
;MRPITAVTVSIFLVLLLGFGLVDGGVVLLALPFVLYLLLSLLATPEAANLELTRSLSHTRLPAGEELVVTLTIQNHGPALGELLLTDAIPPNLTLTDGNNQRLLALPVGGSHCFSYTLEVPRGQYQFTEVTAVVREPFDLRRREFRYAVPASLFAYLVPRASNLKQVTIHPRRTRVYAGIVPARIGGEGLDFFGVRDYRPGDSQRQINWRAGARHPGNLFSNEFEQERVADVGLILDARAISNIPYGDQSLMEYSIEAITLMVDALINQGNRVALLIYGGAVNYTLPGYGKLQKERILQALSGAQLQSSHVFAELRALPTRLFPAQSQIIFVSPLLPDDAPFLRRLRAFDYEVLLVSPNPISYERQFLPQTPDVTLAAELAQLERELLQNQLLQAGIFVLDWDVERPFDEIARAHLQTTRLTRPV
;
A
#
# COMPACT_ATOMS: atom_id res chain seq x y z
N MET A 1 -35.57 28.66 13.50
CA MET A 1 -35.12 29.98 13.01
C MET A 1 -34.03 30.47 13.94
N ARG A 2 -32.84 30.84 13.43
CA ARG A 2 -31.71 31.25 14.28
C ARG A 2 -32.01 32.62 14.92
N PRO A 3 -31.46 32.93 16.12
CA PRO A 3 -31.72 34.18 16.85
C PRO A 3 -31.33 35.43 16.03
N ILE A 4 -30.33 35.33 15.16
CA ILE A 4 -29.83 36.43 14.34
C ILE A 4 -30.92 36.98 13.41
N THR A 5 -31.63 36.12 12.67
CA THR A 5 -32.69 36.57 11.74
C THR A 5 -33.86 37.25 12.45
N ALA A 6 -34.19 36.80 13.67
CA ALA A 6 -35.25 37.41 14.47
C ALA A 6 -34.84 38.80 14.99
N VAL A 7 -33.57 38.96 15.35
CA VAL A 7 -33.01 40.26 15.78
C VAL A 7 -32.94 41.23 14.60
N THR A 8 -32.50 40.81 13.41
CA THR A 8 -32.47 41.69 12.23
C THR A 8 -33.87 42.14 11.82
N VAL A 9 -34.84 41.22 11.80
CA VAL A 9 -36.26 41.56 11.53
C VAL A 9 -36.77 42.57 12.55
N SER A 10 -36.48 42.36 13.84
CA SER A 10 -36.96 43.24 14.92
C SER A 10 -36.35 44.64 14.84
N ILE A 11 -35.05 44.75 14.55
CA ILE A 11 -34.35 46.04 14.36
C ILE A 11 -34.95 46.79 13.16
N PHE A 12 -35.19 46.08 12.04
CA PHE A 12 -35.79 46.69 10.85
C PHE A 12 -37.21 47.19 11.12
N LEU A 13 -38.00 46.42 11.86
CA LEU A 13 -39.38 46.77 12.22
C LEU A 13 -39.43 47.97 13.16
N VAL A 14 -38.51 48.05 14.13
CA VAL A 14 -38.36 49.21 15.03
C VAL A 14 -37.91 50.46 14.28
N LEU A 15 -36.94 50.34 13.36
CA LEU A 15 -36.50 51.46 12.52
C LEU A 15 -37.64 51.96 11.63
N LEU A 16 -38.41 51.06 11.02
CA LEU A 16 -39.54 51.43 10.17
C LEU A 16 -40.66 52.13 10.96
N LEU A 17 -40.98 51.64 12.16
CA LEU A 17 -41.94 52.28 13.06
C LEU A 17 -41.47 53.65 13.54
N GLY A 18 -40.17 53.77 13.87
CA GLY A 18 -39.56 55.03 14.30
C GLY A 18 -39.55 56.09 13.20
N PHE A 19 -39.17 55.73 11.98
CA PHE A 19 -39.12 56.67 10.85
C PHE A 19 -40.51 57.04 10.31
N GLY A 20 -41.48 56.11 10.35
CA GLY A 20 -42.86 56.36 9.93
C GLY A 20 -43.63 57.36 10.81
N LEU A 21 -43.17 57.58 12.04
CA LEU A 21 -43.72 58.59 12.95
C LEU A 21 -43.18 60.01 12.66
N VAL A 22 -42.07 60.13 11.93
CA VAL A 22 -41.37 61.41 11.72
C VAL A 22 -41.70 62.00 10.33
N ASP A 23 -41.65 61.20 9.27
CA ASP A 23 -41.96 61.66 7.90
C ASP A 23 -42.40 60.49 7.00
N GLY A 24 -43.53 60.63 6.33
CA GLY A 24 -44.09 59.60 5.45
C GLY A 24 -43.21 59.31 4.22
N GLY A 25 -42.39 60.27 3.79
CA GLY A 25 -41.45 60.08 2.68
C GLY A 25 -40.36 59.04 2.97
N VAL A 26 -39.99 58.87 4.24
CA VAL A 26 -38.95 57.91 4.66
C VAL A 26 -39.47 56.46 4.64
N VAL A 27 -40.78 56.27 4.84
CA VAL A 27 -41.43 54.95 4.72
C VAL A 27 -41.32 54.41 3.29
N LEU A 28 -41.46 55.29 2.30
CA LEU A 28 -41.34 54.91 0.88
C LEU A 28 -39.92 54.43 0.53
N LEU A 29 -38.90 55.03 1.15
CA LEU A 29 -37.50 54.60 0.99
C LEU A 29 -37.19 53.28 1.71
N ALA A 30 -37.88 52.96 2.81
CA ALA A 30 -37.72 51.71 3.54
C ALA A 30 -38.44 50.51 2.88
N LEU A 31 -39.48 50.78 2.08
CA LEU A 31 -40.30 49.77 1.40
C LEU A 31 -39.51 48.71 0.60
N PRO A 32 -38.51 49.05 -0.25
CA PRO A 32 -37.74 48.04 -0.98
C PRO A 32 -36.93 47.11 -0.07
N PHE A 33 -36.41 47.60 1.07
CA PHE A 33 -35.67 46.78 2.03
C PHE A 33 -36.57 45.84 2.82
N VAL A 34 -37.76 46.31 3.18
CA VAL A 34 -38.78 45.48 3.83
C VAL A 34 -39.27 44.41 2.87
N LEU A 35 -39.55 44.79 1.62
CA LEU A 35 -39.95 43.85 0.57
C LEU A 35 -38.86 42.80 0.34
N TYR A 36 -37.59 43.21 0.28
CA TYR A 36 -36.44 42.30 0.20
C TYR A 36 -36.38 41.34 1.40
N LEU A 37 -36.56 41.84 2.62
CA LEU A 37 -36.57 41.03 3.83
C LEU A 37 -37.77 40.07 3.89
N LEU A 38 -38.93 40.49 3.39
CA LEU A 38 -40.14 39.66 3.31
C LEU A 38 -40.00 38.57 2.25
N LEU A 39 -39.50 38.91 1.06
CA LEU A 39 -39.21 37.97 -0.02
C LEU A 39 -38.19 36.92 0.40
N SER A 40 -37.16 37.31 1.15
CA SER A 40 -36.17 36.37 1.70
C SER A 40 -36.66 35.55 2.89
N LEU A 41 -37.70 35.98 3.61
CA LEU A 41 -38.34 35.14 4.62
C LEU A 41 -39.23 34.06 4.00
N LEU A 42 -39.92 34.42 2.91
CA LEU A 42 -40.78 33.56 2.10
C LEU A 42 -39.98 32.58 1.24
N ALA A 43 -38.79 32.98 0.79
CA ALA A 43 -37.80 32.06 0.28
C ALA A 43 -37.37 31.14 1.44
N THR A 44 -37.67 29.85 1.29
CA THR A 44 -37.06 28.80 2.11
C THR A 44 -36.21 27.95 1.19
N PRO A 45 -34.97 27.59 1.58
CA PRO A 45 -34.14 26.77 0.73
C PRO A 45 -34.79 25.40 0.70
N GLU A 46 -35.43 25.12 -0.43
CA GLU A 46 -36.15 23.87 -0.66
C GLU A 46 -35.18 22.70 -0.51
N ALA A 47 -35.72 21.52 -0.17
CA ALA A 47 -34.89 20.34 0.04
C ALA A 47 -34.14 20.02 -1.25
N ALA A 48 -32.80 20.10 -1.21
CA ALA A 48 -31.96 19.70 -2.33
C ALA A 48 -32.09 18.18 -2.47
N ASN A 49 -32.84 17.73 -3.47
CA ASN A 49 -32.93 16.32 -3.83
C ASN A 49 -31.95 16.07 -4.97
N LEU A 50 -30.68 15.86 -4.61
CA LEU A 50 -29.59 15.66 -5.56
C LEU A 50 -29.22 14.19 -5.60
N GLU A 51 -29.11 13.64 -6.80
CA GLU A 51 -28.44 12.37 -7.03
C GLU A 51 -26.99 12.65 -7.41
N LEU A 52 -26.06 12.03 -6.67
CA LEU A 52 -24.63 12.26 -6.80
C LEU A 52 -23.93 10.94 -7.06
N THR A 53 -23.10 10.91 -8.10
CA THR A 53 -22.25 9.75 -8.41
C THR A 53 -20.80 10.20 -8.50
N ARG A 54 -19.90 9.45 -7.86
CA ARG A 54 -18.45 9.64 -7.96
C ARG A 54 -17.86 8.48 -8.74
N SER A 55 -17.11 8.80 -9.79
CA SER A 55 -16.26 7.84 -10.48
C SER A 55 -14.80 8.23 -10.30
N LEU A 56 -13.96 7.22 -10.09
CA LEU A 56 -12.51 7.34 -10.00
C LEU A 56 -11.94 6.79 -11.31
N SER A 57 -10.94 7.45 -11.91
CA SER A 57 -10.28 6.91 -13.12
C SER A 57 -9.69 5.52 -12.87
N HIS A 58 -9.20 5.29 -11.65
CA HIS A 58 -8.74 3.99 -11.19
C HIS A 58 -9.20 3.76 -9.74
N THR A 59 -9.52 2.50 -9.41
CA THR A 59 -9.71 2.07 -8.02
C THR A 59 -8.40 1.60 -7.39
N ARG A 60 -7.38 1.36 -8.22
CA ARG A 60 -6.04 0.93 -7.86
C ARG A 60 -5.02 1.59 -8.79
N LEU A 61 -4.01 2.24 -8.24
CA LEU A 61 -2.95 2.88 -9.01
C LEU A 61 -1.59 2.78 -8.30
N PRO A 62 -0.48 2.86 -9.05
CA PRO A 62 0.82 3.21 -8.52
C PRO A 62 0.80 4.49 -7.67
N ALA A 63 1.50 4.48 -6.54
CA ALA A 63 1.74 5.68 -5.75
C ALA A 63 2.53 6.71 -6.57
N GLY A 64 2.14 7.98 -6.48
CA GLY A 64 2.71 9.10 -7.24
C GLY A 64 2.09 9.30 -8.63
N GLU A 65 1.18 8.42 -9.08
CA GLU A 65 0.38 8.68 -10.28
C GLU A 65 -0.81 9.59 -9.97
N GLU A 66 -1.27 10.30 -11.00
CA GLU A 66 -2.42 11.18 -10.92
C GLU A 66 -3.74 10.41 -10.96
N LEU A 67 -4.64 10.72 -10.04
CA LEU A 67 -6.00 10.22 -10.00
C LEU A 67 -6.98 11.30 -10.46
N VAL A 68 -7.77 11.01 -11.48
CA VAL A 68 -8.87 11.87 -11.90
C VAL A 68 -10.14 11.43 -11.20
N VAL A 69 -10.73 12.32 -10.40
CA VAL A 69 -12.02 12.13 -9.75
C VAL A 69 -13.07 12.88 -10.54
N THR A 70 -14.16 12.22 -10.90
CA THR A 70 -15.27 12.82 -11.63
C THR A 70 -16.54 12.73 -10.79
N LEU A 71 -17.19 13.87 -10.56
CA LEU A 71 -18.47 13.97 -9.88
C LEU A 71 -19.56 14.35 -10.88
N THR A 72 -20.59 13.52 -10.94
CA THR A 72 -21.81 13.80 -11.70
C THR A 72 -22.96 14.04 -10.75
N ILE A 73 -23.65 15.16 -10.95
CA ILE A 73 -24.76 15.61 -10.13
C ILE A 73 -25.99 15.73 -11.00
N GLN A 74 -27.12 15.25 -10.49
CA GLN A 74 -28.42 15.39 -11.13
C GLN A 74 -29.44 15.91 -10.13
N ASN A 75 -30.20 16.93 -10.53
CA ASN A 75 -31.20 17.55 -9.68
C ASN A 75 -32.58 16.93 -9.89
N HIS A 76 -33.08 16.22 -8.89
CA HIS A 76 -34.45 15.67 -8.84
C HIS A 76 -35.39 16.52 -7.97
N GLY A 77 -34.90 17.67 -7.51
CA GLY A 77 -35.65 18.64 -6.74
C GLY A 77 -35.95 19.91 -7.55
N PRO A 78 -36.23 21.01 -6.84
CA PRO A 78 -36.52 22.30 -7.44
C PRO A 78 -35.26 22.98 -7.99
N ALA A 79 -35.43 24.05 -8.76
CA ALA A 79 -34.31 24.80 -9.33
C ALA A 79 -33.45 25.43 -8.22
N LEU A 80 -32.15 25.18 -8.28
CA LEU A 80 -31.16 25.71 -7.33
C LEU A 80 -30.39 26.84 -8.00
N GLY A 81 -30.58 28.08 -7.54
CA GLY A 81 -29.92 29.26 -8.12
C GLY A 81 -28.43 29.34 -7.79
N GLU A 82 -28.06 29.01 -6.55
CA GLU A 82 -26.68 29.05 -6.08
C GLU A 82 -26.37 27.81 -5.24
N LEU A 83 -25.74 26.82 -5.88
CA LEU A 83 -25.34 25.55 -5.29
C LEU A 83 -23.81 25.48 -5.26
N LEU A 84 -23.23 25.47 -4.06
CA LEU A 84 -21.83 25.16 -3.85
C LEU A 84 -21.68 23.69 -3.47
N LEU A 85 -21.07 22.91 -4.35
CA LEU A 85 -20.67 21.54 -4.08
C LEU A 85 -19.23 21.53 -3.58
N THR A 86 -18.95 20.66 -2.63
CA THR A 86 -17.61 20.43 -2.10
C THR A 86 -17.41 18.94 -1.89
N ASP A 87 -16.49 18.36 -2.65
CA ASP A 87 -16.06 16.98 -2.42
C ASP A 87 -15.04 16.92 -1.28
N ALA A 88 -15.30 16.06 -0.30
CA ALA A 88 -14.39 15.86 0.82
C ALA A 88 -13.22 14.99 0.37
N ILE A 89 -12.07 15.62 0.13
CA ILE A 89 -10.83 14.91 -0.20
C ILE A 89 -10.30 14.22 1.08
N PRO A 90 -9.99 12.92 1.02
CA PRO A 90 -9.31 12.20 2.10
C PRO A 90 -8.01 12.89 2.55
N PRO A 91 -7.62 12.76 3.83
CA PRO A 91 -6.35 13.32 4.30
C PRO A 91 -5.17 12.72 3.51
N ASN A 92 -4.09 13.51 3.37
CA ASN A 92 -2.85 13.17 2.66
C ASN A 92 -2.94 13.06 1.12
N LEU A 93 -4.09 13.39 0.51
CA LEU A 93 -4.17 13.59 -0.95
C LEU A 93 -4.00 15.07 -1.27
N THR A 94 -3.22 15.36 -2.31
CA THR A 94 -2.94 16.73 -2.76
C THR A 94 -3.70 17.00 -4.06
N LEU A 95 -4.43 18.12 -4.10
CA LEU A 95 -5.09 18.59 -5.32
C LEU A 95 -4.04 19.22 -6.24
N THR A 96 -3.83 18.63 -7.41
CA THR A 96 -2.85 19.10 -8.39
C THR A 96 -3.48 19.95 -9.49
N ASP A 97 -4.66 19.56 -9.96
CA ASP A 97 -5.39 20.27 -11.02
C ASP A 97 -6.90 20.29 -10.77
N GLY A 98 -7.55 21.35 -11.26
CA GLY A 98 -8.98 21.58 -11.10
C GLY A 98 -9.39 22.10 -9.72
N ASN A 99 -10.65 21.90 -9.37
CA ASN A 99 -11.21 22.35 -8.09
C ASN A 99 -12.19 21.28 -7.57
N ASN A 100 -11.99 20.83 -6.33
CA ASN A 100 -12.91 19.91 -5.64
C ASN A 100 -14.19 20.61 -5.16
N GLN A 101 -14.28 21.92 -5.37
CA GLN A 101 -15.45 22.73 -5.15
C GLN A 101 -16.00 23.28 -6.46
N ARG A 102 -17.32 23.35 -6.56
CA ARG A 102 -18.01 23.88 -7.74
C ARG A 102 -19.21 24.71 -7.33
N LEU A 103 -19.22 25.98 -7.73
CA LEU A 103 -20.37 26.86 -7.61
C LEU A 103 -21.13 26.86 -8.94
N LEU A 104 -22.42 26.53 -8.91
CA LEU A 104 -23.26 26.51 -10.10
C LEU A 104 -24.74 26.79 -9.79
N ALA A 105 -25.49 27.14 -10.83
CA ALA A 105 -26.95 27.07 -10.82
C ALA A 105 -27.39 25.75 -11.48
N LEU A 106 -28.34 25.04 -10.87
CA LEU A 106 -28.80 23.74 -11.36
C LEU A 106 -30.34 23.75 -11.51
N PRO A 107 -30.87 23.77 -12.75
CA PRO A 107 -32.31 23.78 -12.98
C PRO A 107 -32.95 22.44 -12.59
N VAL A 108 -34.28 22.40 -12.58
CA VAL A 108 -35.05 21.16 -12.36
C VAL A 108 -34.69 20.13 -13.44
N GLY A 109 -34.31 18.92 -13.03
CA GLY A 109 -33.85 17.87 -13.95
C GLY A 109 -32.47 18.14 -14.59
N GLY A 110 -31.82 19.26 -14.24
CA GLY A 110 -30.50 19.60 -14.74
C GLY A 110 -29.43 18.66 -14.22
N SER A 111 -28.42 18.40 -15.06
CA SER A 111 -27.22 17.67 -14.68
C SER A 111 -25.98 18.51 -14.88
N HIS A 112 -24.97 18.27 -14.06
CA HIS A 112 -23.66 18.88 -14.19
C HIS A 112 -22.59 17.86 -13.84
N CYS A 113 -21.48 17.90 -14.56
CA CYS A 113 -20.32 17.05 -14.34
C CYS A 113 -19.07 17.91 -14.22
N PHE A 114 -18.23 17.62 -13.22
CA PHE A 114 -16.90 18.21 -13.13
C PHE A 114 -15.89 17.19 -12.64
N SER A 115 -14.64 17.41 -13.00
CA SER A 115 -13.52 16.57 -12.62
C SER A 115 -12.40 17.40 -12.01
N TYR A 116 -11.61 16.75 -11.17
CA TYR A 116 -10.40 17.30 -10.57
C TYR A 116 -9.36 16.19 -10.41
N THR A 117 -8.09 16.59 -10.33
CA THR A 117 -6.95 15.66 -10.32
C THR A 117 -6.24 15.72 -8.98
N LEU A 118 -5.92 14.55 -8.44
CA LEU A 118 -5.20 14.38 -7.18
C LEU A 118 -3.88 13.66 -7.42
N GLU A 119 -2.82 14.09 -6.74
CA GLU A 119 -1.62 13.26 -6.54
C GLU A 119 -1.83 12.36 -5.32
N VAL A 120 -1.49 11.09 -5.49
CA VAL A 120 -1.86 10.03 -4.54
C VAL A 120 -0.61 9.34 -4.00
N PRO A 121 -0.18 9.64 -2.76
CA PRO A 121 0.89 8.88 -2.11
C PRO A 121 0.42 7.46 -1.76
N ARG A 122 1.37 6.56 -1.42
CA ARG A 122 1.07 5.18 -1.02
C ARG A 122 0.09 5.17 0.14
N GLY A 123 -1.02 4.44 0.00
CA GLY A 123 -2.05 4.44 1.02
C GLY A 123 -3.34 3.74 0.62
N GLN A 124 -4.26 3.69 1.57
CA GLN A 124 -5.65 3.34 1.33
C GLN A 124 -6.50 4.55 1.66
N TYR A 125 -7.31 4.99 0.69
CA TYR A 125 -8.11 6.20 0.83
C TYR A 125 -9.59 5.87 0.64
N GLN A 126 -10.41 6.46 1.49
CA GLN A 126 -11.84 6.32 1.43
C GLN A 126 -12.47 7.70 1.31
N PHE A 127 -13.08 7.95 0.16
CA PHE A 127 -13.95 9.09 -0.01
C PHE A 127 -15.32 8.77 0.59
N THR A 128 -15.90 9.69 1.34
CA THR A 128 -17.07 9.42 2.18
C THR A 128 -18.30 10.16 1.69
N GLU A 129 -18.24 11.49 1.66
CA GLU A 129 -19.40 12.35 1.43
C GLU A 129 -19.07 13.53 0.50
N VAL A 130 -20.12 14.04 -0.13
CA VAL A 130 -20.11 15.32 -0.86
C VAL A 130 -21.04 16.26 -0.11
N THR A 131 -20.54 17.45 0.18
CA THR A 131 -21.33 18.50 0.84
C THR A 131 -21.91 19.44 -0.21
N ALA A 132 -23.22 19.66 -0.15
CA ALA A 132 -23.93 20.65 -0.94
C ALA A 132 -24.40 21.79 -0.03
N VAL A 133 -23.96 23.00 -0.34
CA VAL A 133 -24.41 24.22 0.32
C VAL A 133 -25.29 24.97 -0.66
N VAL A 134 -26.60 25.00 -0.37
CA VAL A 134 -27.56 25.79 -1.12
C VAL A 134 -27.69 27.15 -0.46
N ARG A 135 -27.46 28.20 -1.24
CA ARG A 135 -27.70 29.59 -0.88
C ARG A 135 -28.97 30.07 -1.53
N GLU A 136 -29.70 30.90 -0.80
CA GLU A 136 -30.85 31.59 -1.37
C GLU A 136 -30.42 32.79 -2.22
N PRO A 137 -31.28 33.26 -3.15
CA PRO A 137 -30.97 34.39 -4.05
C PRO A 137 -30.54 35.70 -3.36
N PHE A 138 -30.74 35.81 -2.05
CA PHE A 138 -30.41 36.98 -1.24
C PHE A 138 -29.28 36.74 -0.22
N ASP A 139 -28.64 35.56 -0.23
CA ASP A 139 -27.56 35.12 0.68
C ASP A 139 -27.88 35.21 2.19
N LEU A 140 -29.15 35.41 2.55
CA LEU A 140 -29.61 35.53 3.95
C LEU A 140 -29.72 34.18 4.67
N ARG A 141 -29.82 33.09 3.90
CA ARG A 141 -29.95 31.72 4.42
C ARG A 141 -29.06 30.78 3.62
N ARG A 142 -28.31 29.98 4.37
CA ARG A 142 -27.53 28.84 3.89
C ARG A 142 -28.13 27.57 4.46
N ARG A 143 -28.29 26.55 3.64
CA ARG A 143 -28.59 25.18 4.09
C ARG A 143 -27.52 24.23 3.58
N GLU A 144 -27.01 23.40 4.47
CA GLU A 144 -26.01 22.39 4.18
C GLU A 144 -26.68 21.02 4.12
N PHE A 145 -26.38 20.27 3.08
CA PHE A 145 -26.79 18.89 2.86
C PHE A 145 -25.53 18.04 2.67
N ARG A 146 -25.51 16.84 3.23
CA ARG A 146 -24.41 15.89 3.07
C ARG A 146 -24.95 14.63 2.43
N TYR A 147 -24.30 14.20 1.36
CA TYR A 147 -24.68 13.00 0.63
C TYR A 147 -23.55 11.98 0.76
N ALA A 148 -23.88 10.79 1.25
CA ALA A 148 -22.95 9.68 1.28
C ALA A 148 -22.75 9.15 -0.14
N VAL A 149 -21.54 9.32 -0.66
CA VAL A 149 -21.14 8.85 -1.99
C VAL A 149 -19.82 8.11 -1.79
N PRO A 150 -19.80 6.89 -1.23
CA PRO A 150 -18.54 6.27 -0.86
C PRO A 150 -17.74 5.80 -2.09
N ALA A 151 -16.42 6.00 -2.08
CA ALA A 151 -15.50 5.41 -3.06
C ALA A 151 -14.18 5.02 -2.36
N SER A 152 -13.57 3.93 -2.81
CA SER A 152 -12.32 3.41 -2.22
C SER A 152 -11.20 3.35 -3.24
N LEU A 153 -10.01 3.74 -2.80
CA LEU A 153 -8.81 3.84 -3.60
C LEU A 153 -7.65 3.14 -2.89
N PHE A 154 -6.92 2.32 -3.65
CA PHE A 154 -5.72 1.66 -3.15
C PHE A 154 -4.50 2.10 -3.97
N ALA A 155 -3.60 2.87 -3.36
CA ALA A 155 -2.35 3.29 -3.99
C ALA A 155 -1.19 2.42 -3.48
N TYR A 156 -0.60 1.62 -4.36
CA TYR A 156 0.49 0.71 -4.02
C TYR A 156 1.84 1.24 -4.50
N LEU A 157 2.90 0.94 -3.77
CA LEU A 157 4.24 1.35 -4.16
C LEU A 157 4.68 0.60 -5.42
N VAL A 158 5.20 1.33 -6.41
CA VAL A 158 5.91 0.74 -7.54
C VAL A 158 7.41 0.82 -7.28
N PRO A 159 8.13 -0.32 -7.34
CA PRO A 159 9.57 -0.32 -7.17
C PRO A 159 10.29 0.51 -8.23
N ARG A 160 11.40 1.14 -7.86
CA ARG A 160 12.22 1.98 -8.75
C ARG A 160 12.85 1.16 -9.89
N ALA A 161 13.12 -0.11 -9.66
CA ALA A 161 13.62 -1.05 -10.67
C ALA A 161 12.92 -2.41 -10.53
N SER A 162 12.23 -2.86 -11.59
CA SER A 162 11.38 -4.06 -11.58
C SER A 162 12.04 -5.31 -12.17
N ASN A 163 13.37 -5.33 -12.24
CA ASN A 163 14.11 -6.34 -12.99
C ASN A 163 14.45 -7.60 -12.16
N LEU A 164 13.94 -7.73 -10.92
CA LEU A 164 14.16 -8.93 -10.10
C LEU A 164 13.32 -10.11 -10.64
N LYS A 165 13.92 -10.90 -11.54
CA LYS A 165 13.24 -12.05 -12.17
C LYS A 165 13.19 -13.29 -11.30
N GLN A 166 14.17 -13.48 -10.43
CA GLN A 166 14.33 -14.70 -9.63
C GLN A 166 14.87 -14.35 -8.25
N VAL A 167 14.33 -15.02 -7.23
CA VAL A 167 14.86 -15.09 -5.87
C VAL A 167 15.26 -16.54 -5.61
N THR A 168 16.48 -16.78 -5.16
CA THR A 168 16.90 -18.14 -4.74
C THR A 168 16.44 -18.34 -3.32
N ILE A 169 15.54 -19.30 -3.15
CA ILE A 169 15.05 -19.78 -1.87
C ILE A 169 15.57 -21.19 -1.64
N HIS A 170 15.79 -21.56 -0.38
CA HIS A 170 16.29 -22.89 -0.02
C HIS A 170 15.33 -23.55 0.98
N PRO A 171 14.06 -23.79 0.59
CA PRO A 171 13.09 -24.37 1.51
C PRO A 171 13.54 -25.77 1.95
N ARG A 172 13.44 -26.06 3.26
CA ARG A 172 13.71 -27.41 3.81
C ARG A 172 12.69 -28.44 3.33
N ARG A 173 11.48 -28.00 2.99
CA ARG A 173 10.42 -28.85 2.44
C ARG A 173 9.74 -28.17 1.27
N THR A 174 9.51 -28.94 0.22
CA THR A 174 8.76 -28.50 -0.96
C THR A 174 7.54 -29.36 -1.12
N ARG A 175 6.42 -28.75 -1.50
CA ARG A 175 5.20 -29.50 -1.77
C ARG A 175 5.32 -30.12 -3.15
N VAL A 176 5.01 -31.41 -3.25
CA VAL A 176 4.79 -32.04 -4.55
C VAL A 176 3.44 -31.54 -5.02
N TYR A 177 3.45 -30.61 -5.97
CA TYR A 177 2.26 -30.14 -6.66
C TYR A 177 2.53 -30.26 -8.15
N ALA A 178 1.65 -30.92 -8.89
CA ALA A 178 1.70 -30.96 -10.35
C ALA A 178 1.20 -29.60 -10.88
N GLY A 179 2.08 -28.75 -11.42
CA GLY A 179 1.80 -27.37 -11.77
C GLY A 179 2.76 -26.75 -12.79
N ILE A 180 2.18 -25.92 -13.65
CA ILE A 180 2.57 -25.46 -15.01
C ILE A 180 3.83 -24.55 -15.09
N VAL A 181 4.79 -24.61 -14.16
CA VAL A 181 6.00 -23.75 -14.20
C VAL A 181 7.28 -24.59 -14.00
N PRO A 182 8.11 -24.73 -15.06
CA PRO A 182 9.31 -25.57 -15.01
C PRO A 182 10.40 -25.00 -14.09
N ALA A 183 10.96 -25.83 -13.22
CA ALA A 183 12.05 -25.49 -12.29
C ALA A 183 13.38 -26.15 -12.67
N ARG A 184 14.40 -25.38 -13.05
CA ARG A 184 15.67 -25.84 -13.69
C ARG A 184 16.65 -26.68 -12.82
N ILE A 185 16.19 -27.66 -12.05
CA ILE A 185 17.04 -28.60 -11.28
C ILE A 185 16.46 -30.02 -11.42
N GLY A 186 17.32 -30.98 -11.78
CA GLY A 186 16.93 -32.38 -12.00
C GLY A 186 16.45 -33.10 -10.73
N GLY A 187 15.43 -33.94 -10.88
CA GLY A 187 14.78 -34.75 -9.84
C GLY A 187 13.71 -35.71 -10.40
N GLU A 188 12.80 -36.17 -9.54
CA GLU A 188 11.68 -37.08 -9.90
C GLU A 188 10.40 -36.31 -10.28
N GLY A 189 10.52 -35.37 -11.21
CA GLY A 189 9.39 -34.63 -11.79
C GLY A 189 8.58 -35.38 -12.85
N LEU A 190 7.68 -34.65 -13.53
CA LEU A 190 6.89 -35.14 -14.66
C LEU A 190 7.45 -34.68 -16.02
N ASP A 191 8.09 -33.51 -16.08
CA ASP A 191 8.69 -32.97 -17.31
C ASP A 191 10.14 -33.42 -17.47
N PHE A 192 10.58 -33.72 -18.69
CA PHE A 192 11.93 -34.21 -18.95
C PHE A 192 12.98 -33.09 -18.80
N PHE A 193 13.92 -33.26 -17.85
CA PHE A 193 15.00 -32.31 -17.60
C PHE A 193 16.28 -32.67 -18.38
N GLY A 194 16.64 -33.95 -18.40
CA GLY A 194 17.88 -34.40 -19.03
C GLY A 194 18.13 -35.89 -18.89
N VAL A 195 19.35 -36.31 -19.23
CA VAL A 195 19.80 -37.70 -19.13
C VAL A 195 21.10 -37.72 -18.35
N ARG A 196 21.19 -38.59 -17.34
CA ARG A 196 22.43 -38.84 -16.58
C ARG A 196 22.79 -40.32 -16.59
N ASP A 197 24.01 -40.62 -16.14
CA ASP A 197 24.42 -42.00 -15.90
C ASP A 197 23.52 -42.66 -14.84
N TYR A 198 23.11 -43.90 -15.14
CA TYR A 198 22.33 -44.74 -14.25
C TYR A 198 23.11 -45.02 -12.97
N ARG A 199 22.47 -44.85 -11.82
CA ARG A 199 23.02 -45.22 -10.53
C ARG A 199 22.24 -46.40 -9.95
N PRO A 200 22.91 -47.37 -9.31
CA PRO A 200 22.22 -48.44 -8.60
C PRO A 200 21.25 -47.85 -7.57
N GLY A 201 19.95 -48.06 -7.77
CA GLY A 201 18.87 -47.44 -6.98
C GLY A 201 17.86 -46.66 -7.82
N ASP A 202 18.23 -46.25 -9.03
CA ASP A 202 17.30 -45.61 -9.98
C ASP A 202 16.19 -46.59 -10.40
N SER A 203 14.97 -46.07 -10.55
CA SER A 203 13.82 -46.86 -10.98
C SER A 203 14.00 -47.38 -12.40
N GLN A 204 13.70 -48.66 -12.66
CA GLN A 204 13.77 -49.24 -14.00
C GLN A 204 12.88 -48.52 -15.03
N ARG A 205 11.81 -47.86 -14.57
CA ARG A 205 10.91 -47.06 -15.43
C ARG A 205 11.56 -45.77 -15.94
N GLN A 206 12.60 -45.29 -15.26
CA GLN A 206 13.33 -44.08 -15.61
C GLN A 206 14.51 -44.35 -16.55
N ILE A 207 14.83 -45.62 -16.85
CA ILE A 207 15.92 -45.96 -17.77
C ILE A 207 15.62 -45.42 -19.18
N ASN A 208 16.54 -44.62 -19.70
CA ASN A 208 16.46 -44.13 -21.07
C ASN A 208 17.07 -45.16 -22.04
N TRP A 209 16.24 -46.12 -22.45
CA TRP A 209 16.63 -47.18 -23.40
C TRP A 209 17.13 -46.63 -24.74
N ARG A 210 16.65 -45.45 -25.15
CA ARG A 210 17.06 -44.82 -26.42
C ARG A 210 18.48 -44.23 -26.34
N ALA A 211 18.86 -43.68 -25.19
CA ALA A 211 20.22 -43.20 -24.94
C ALA A 211 21.20 -44.38 -24.79
N GLY A 212 20.82 -45.42 -24.03
CA GLY A 212 21.62 -46.65 -23.89
C GLY A 212 21.85 -47.38 -25.22
N ALA A 213 20.88 -47.37 -26.13
CA ALA A 213 21.04 -47.95 -27.47
C ALA A 213 22.09 -47.23 -28.34
N ARG A 214 22.38 -45.95 -28.07
CA ARG A 214 23.40 -45.16 -28.79
C ARG A 214 24.80 -45.27 -28.19
N HIS A 215 24.90 -45.68 -26.93
CA HIS A 215 26.15 -45.81 -26.19
C HIS A 215 26.23 -47.18 -25.51
N PRO A 216 26.61 -48.23 -26.25
CA PRO A 216 26.68 -49.60 -25.74
C PRO A 216 27.64 -49.70 -24.56
N GLY A 217 27.22 -50.35 -23.47
CA GLY A 217 28.01 -50.52 -22.25
C GLY A 217 27.67 -49.54 -21.12
N ASN A 218 26.95 -48.45 -21.41
CA ASN A 218 26.51 -47.48 -20.42
C ASN A 218 24.99 -47.47 -20.33
N LEU A 219 24.47 -47.42 -19.10
CA LEU A 219 23.04 -47.28 -18.84
C LEU A 219 22.77 -45.85 -18.38
N PHE A 220 21.67 -45.27 -18.86
CA PHE A 220 21.30 -43.89 -18.56
C PHE A 220 19.91 -43.82 -17.95
N SER A 221 19.71 -42.87 -17.04
CA SER A 221 18.43 -42.56 -16.42
C SER A 221 17.93 -41.20 -16.89
N ASN A 222 16.64 -41.09 -17.19
CA ASN A 222 15.97 -39.82 -17.39
C ASN A 222 15.91 -39.06 -16.07
N GLU A 223 16.40 -37.82 -16.07
CA GLU A 223 16.12 -36.86 -15.02
C GLU A 223 14.89 -36.07 -15.42
N PHE A 224 13.99 -35.87 -14.46
CA PHE A 224 12.78 -35.08 -14.65
C PHE A 224 12.89 -33.77 -13.86
N GLU A 225 12.17 -32.74 -14.27
CA GLU A 225 12.25 -31.41 -13.71
C GLU A 225 11.45 -31.34 -12.41
N GLN A 226 12.09 -31.11 -11.27
CA GLN A 226 11.37 -31.13 -10.00
C GLN A 226 10.56 -29.85 -9.81
N GLU A 227 9.25 -29.91 -9.99
CA GLU A 227 8.31 -28.86 -9.60
C GLU A 227 8.32 -28.68 -8.07
N ARG A 228 9.21 -27.82 -7.57
CA ARG A 228 9.30 -27.49 -6.15
C ARG A 228 8.54 -26.21 -5.87
N VAL A 229 7.27 -26.35 -5.51
CA VAL A 229 6.51 -25.25 -4.92
C VAL A 229 6.89 -25.12 -3.45
N ALA A 230 7.43 -23.96 -3.07
CA ALA A 230 7.77 -23.64 -1.69
C ALA A 230 6.65 -22.81 -1.03
N ASP A 231 6.38 -23.08 0.25
CA ASP A 231 5.71 -22.10 1.11
C ASP A 231 6.75 -21.04 1.49
N VAL A 232 6.50 -19.78 1.13
CA VAL A 232 7.36 -18.64 1.43
C VAL A 232 6.58 -17.63 2.26
N GLY A 233 7.11 -17.28 3.42
CA GLY A 233 6.58 -16.26 4.29
C GLY A 233 7.36 -14.97 4.22
N LEU A 234 6.72 -13.90 3.79
CA LEU A 234 7.27 -12.55 3.82
C LEU A 234 6.82 -11.85 5.09
N ILE A 235 7.76 -11.24 5.81
CA ILE A 235 7.46 -10.49 7.03
C ILE A 235 8.00 -9.07 6.85
N LEU A 236 7.10 -8.08 6.91
CA LEU A 236 7.44 -6.66 6.94
C LEU A 236 7.56 -6.19 8.37
N ASP A 237 8.70 -5.62 8.74
CA ASP A 237 8.85 -4.89 9.98
C ASP A 237 8.34 -3.45 9.85
N ALA A 238 7.17 -3.19 10.41
CA ALA A 238 6.48 -1.91 10.47
C ALA A 238 6.42 -1.37 11.91
N ARG A 239 7.32 -1.81 12.80
CA ARG A 239 7.47 -1.20 14.13
C ARG A 239 8.00 0.22 13.97
N ALA A 240 7.48 1.15 14.77
CA ALA A 240 7.95 2.54 14.76
C ALA A 240 9.45 2.69 15.05
N ILE A 241 10.02 1.83 15.91
CA ILE A 241 11.46 1.81 16.24
C ILE A 241 12.35 1.38 15.06
N SER A 242 11.78 0.65 14.11
CA SER A 242 12.49 0.17 12.92
C SER A 242 12.48 1.20 11.78
N ASN A 243 12.05 2.43 12.04
CA ASN A 243 11.97 3.45 11.02
C ASN A 243 12.81 4.67 11.37
N ILE A 244 13.51 5.16 10.35
CA ILE A 244 14.21 6.45 10.37
C ILE A 244 13.40 7.36 9.44
N PRO A 245 12.63 8.32 9.97
CA PRO A 245 11.93 9.31 9.14
C PRO A 245 12.87 10.47 8.81
N TYR A 246 12.88 10.90 7.54
CA TYR A 246 13.56 12.13 7.14
C TYR A 246 12.75 12.88 6.07
N GLY A 247 12.20 14.04 6.44
CA GLY A 247 11.25 14.78 5.59
C GLY A 247 10.04 13.91 5.24
N ASP A 248 9.74 13.80 3.94
CA ASP A 248 8.68 12.94 3.40
C ASP A 248 9.15 11.50 3.12
N GLN A 249 10.42 11.19 3.39
CA GLN A 249 11.00 9.87 3.18
C GLN A 249 11.06 9.06 4.47
N SER A 250 11.01 7.74 4.30
CA SER A 250 10.92 6.79 5.40
C SER A 250 11.62 5.50 5.00
N LEU A 251 12.48 4.99 5.87
CA LEU A 251 13.19 3.71 5.65
C LEU A 251 12.21 2.53 5.42
N MET A 252 11.01 2.61 5.99
CA MET A 252 9.95 1.62 5.77
C MET A 252 9.51 1.55 4.30
N GLU A 253 9.54 2.64 3.53
CA GLU A 253 9.15 2.62 2.11
C GLU A 253 10.11 1.73 1.29
N TYR A 254 11.41 1.73 1.63
CA TYR A 254 12.38 0.81 1.05
C TYR A 254 12.08 -0.65 1.46
N SER A 255 11.68 -0.90 2.71
CA SER A 255 11.28 -2.23 3.14
C SER A 255 10.05 -2.74 2.36
N ILE A 256 9.07 -1.88 2.11
CA ILE A 256 7.90 -2.18 1.27
C ILE A 256 8.32 -2.43 -0.18
N GLU A 257 9.26 -1.66 -0.70
CA GLU A 257 9.84 -1.84 -2.04
C GLU A 257 10.46 -3.23 -2.20
N ALA A 258 11.32 -3.62 -1.25
CA ALA A 258 11.96 -4.93 -1.25
C ALA A 258 10.92 -6.07 -1.22
N ILE A 259 9.90 -5.98 -0.36
CA ILE A 259 8.83 -6.98 -0.33
C ILE A 259 8.07 -7.00 -1.65
N THR A 260 7.73 -5.85 -2.21
CA THR A 260 6.99 -5.76 -3.47
C THR A 260 7.74 -6.46 -4.61
N LEU A 261 9.06 -6.25 -4.69
CA LEU A 261 9.93 -6.93 -5.64
C LEU A 261 10.03 -8.44 -5.40
N MET A 262 10.12 -8.85 -4.13
CA MET A 262 10.16 -10.27 -3.79
C MET A 262 8.85 -10.99 -4.09
N VAL A 263 7.71 -10.37 -3.81
CA VAL A 263 6.39 -10.92 -4.14
C VAL A 263 6.30 -11.19 -5.64
N ASP A 264 6.73 -10.22 -6.45
CA ASP A 264 6.73 -10.35 -7.90
C ASP A 264 7.59 -11.51 -8.37
N ALA A 265 8.84 -11.58 -7.90
CA ALA A 265 9.74 -12.66 -8.25
C ALA A 265 9.22 -14.04 -7.78
N LEU A 266 8.79 -14.16 -6.53
CA LEU A 266 8.37 -15.42 -5.92
C LEU A 266 7.07 -15.95 -6.52
N ILE A 267 6.09 -15.09 -6.80
CA ILE A 267 4.84 -15.49 -7.44
C ILE A 267 5.08 -15.88 -8.90
N ASN A 268 5.95 -15.17 -9.63
CA ASN A 268 6.33 -15.54 -10.99
C ASN A 268 7.10 -16.88 -11.05
N GLN A 269 7.81 -17.24 -9.97
CA GLN A 269 8.44 -18.55 -9.81
C GLN A 269 7.45 -19.67 -9.41
N GLY A 270 6.17 -19.37 -9.19
CA GLY A 270 5.16 -20.36 -8.80
C GLY A 270 5.13 -20.70 -7.30
N ASN A 271 5.81 -19.93 -6.45
CA ASN A 271 5.82 -20.17 -5.01
C ASN A 271 4.50 -19.73 -4.34
N ARG A 272 4.20 -20.36 -3.19
CA ARG A 272 3.06 -19.99 -2.35
C ARG A 272 3.49 -18.92 -1.36
N VAL A 273 2.99 -17.71 -1.51
CA VAL A 273 3.47 -16.56 -0.73
C VAL A 273 2.44 -16.10 0.28
N ALA A 274 2.84 -15.99 1.56
CA ALA A 274 2.10 -15.30 2.62
C ALA A 274 2.82 -14.00 2.99
N LEU A 275 2.06 -12.99 3.42
CA LEU A 275 2.60 -11.76 4.02
C LEU A 275 2.16 -11.66 5.49
N LEU A 276 3.06 -11.21 6.35
CA LEU A 276 2.76 -10.70 7.68
C LEU A 276 3.36 -9.31 7.84
N ILE A 277 2.56 -8.34 8.27
CA ILE A 277 3.01 -7.00 8.65
C ILE A 277 3.09 -6.95 10.17
N TYR A 278 4.30 -6.75 10.69
CA TYR A 278 4.62 -6.76 12.11
C TYR A 278 4.79 -5.34 12.64
N GLY A 279 4.09 -4.94 13.71
CA GLY A 279 4.23 -3.58 14.28
C GLY A 279 3.12 -3.12 15.22
N GLY A 280 1.94 -3.76 15.22
CA GLY A 280 0.86 -3.45 16.14
C GLY A 280 -0.40 -4.27 15.86
N ALA A 281 -1.22 -3.89 14.88
CA ALA A 281 -2.27 -4.73 14.34
C ALA A 281 -1.64 -5.75 13.38
N VAL A 282 -1.83 -7.05 13.65
CA VAL A 282 -1.38 -8.13 12.77
C VAL A 282 -2.21 -8.09 11.48
N ASN A 283 -1.72 -7.41 10.45
CA ASN A 283 -2.25 -7.51 9.10
C ASN A 283 -1.49 -8.61 8.36
N TYR A 284 -2.20 -9.55 7.76
CA TYR A 284 -1.60 -10.69 7.10
C TYR A 284 -2.41 -11.14 5.90
N THR A 285 -1.74 -11.82 4.98
CA THR A 285 -2.38 -12.56 3.89
C THR A 285 -2.10 -14.04 4.08
N LEU A 286 -3.14 -14.88 3.94
CA LEU A 286 -2.96 -16.32 3.92
C LEU A 286 -2.10 -16.72 2.71
N PRO A 287 -1.28 -17.78 2.81
CA PRO A 287 -0.43 -18.19 1.69
C PRO A 287 -1.28 -18.60 0.48
N GLY A 288 -0.96 -18.02 -0.68
CA GLY A 288 -1.67 -18.23 -1.94
C GLY A 288 -0.74 -18.14 -3.16
N TYR A 289 -1.32 -18.25 -4.36
CA TYR A 289 -0.59 -18.29 -5.63
C TYR A 289 -1.09 -17.26 -6.64
N GLY A 290 -0.24 -16.99 -7.63
CA GLY A 290 -0.62 -16.29 -8.85
C GLY A 290 -1.00 -14.82 -8.65
N LYS A 291 -1.56 -14.23 -9.71
CA LYS A 291 -1.84 -12.78 -9.79
C LYS A 291 -2.79 -12.29 -8.69
N LEU A 292 -3.81 -13.07 -8.35
CA LEU A 292 -4.75 -12.69 -7.29
C LEU A 292 -4.06 -12.60 -5.92
N GLN A 293 -3.11 -13.50 -5.63
CA GLN A 293 -2.33 -13.41 -4.40
C GLN A 293 -1.41 -12.19 -4.41
N LYS A 294 -0.77 -11.89 -5.54
CA LYS A 294 0.03 -10.67 -5.72
C LYS A 294 -0.81 -9.44 -5.37
N GLU A 295 -1.99 -9.30 -5.96
CA GLU A 295 -2.89 -8.17 -5.70
C GLU A 295 -3.28 -8.06 -4.23
N ARG A 296 -3.62 -9.17 -3.57
CA ARG A 296 -3.94 -9.18 -2.12
C ARG A 296 -2.77 -8.70 -1.27
N ILE A 297 -1.55 -9.11 -1.61
CA ILE A 297 -0.34 -8.71 -0.90
C ILE A 297 -0.08 -7.21 -1.13
N LEU A 298 -0.15 -6.72 -2.37
CA LEU A 298 0.02 -5.29 -2.67
C LEU A 298 -1.03 -4.41 -1.96
N GLN A 299 -2.28 -4.88 -1.89
CA GLN A 299 -3.33 -4.20 -1.14
C GLN A 299 -3.04 -4.19 0.37
N ALA A 300 -2.49 -5.26 0.95
CA ALA A 300 -2.08 -5.25 2.34
C ALA A 300 -0.92 -4.28 2.59
N LEU A 301 0.05 -4.21 1.67
CA LEU A 301 1.19 -3.29 1.74
C LEU A 301 0.79 -1.82 1.56
N SER A 302 -0.23 -1.51 0.75
CA SER A 302 -0.72 -0.12 0.62
C SER A 302 -1.29 0.41 1.93
N GLY A 303 -1.85 -0.45 2.77
CA GLY A 303 -2.33 -0.11 4.12
C GLY A 303 -1.28 -0.20 5.22
N ALA A 304 -0.02 -0.55 4.90
CA ALA A 304 1.02 -0.67 5.91
C ALA A 304 1.37 0.71 6.49
N GLN A 305 1.26 0.85 7.80
CA GLN A 305 1.63 2.06 8.54
C GLN A 305 2.50 1.70 9.73
N LEU A 306 3.40 2.61 10.10
CA LEU A 306 4.22 2.49 11.30
C LEU A 306 3.34 2.46 12.53
N GLN A 307 3.62 1.50 13.41
CA GLN A 307 2.87 1.34 14.64
C GLN A 307 3.81 1.29 15.84
N SER A 308 3.46 2.05 16.88
CA SER A 308 4.20 2.15 18.15
C SER A 308 3.59 1.26 19.24
N SER A 309 2.70 0.34 18.89
CA SER A 309 1.97 -0.45 19.88
C SER A 309 2.88 -1.49 20.53
N HIS A 310 3.16 -1.29 21.83
CA HIS A 310 3.85 -2.26 22.68
C HIS A 310 3.06 -3.57 22.90
N VAL A 311 1.78 -3.62 22.51
CA VAL A 311 0.89 -4.77 22.76
C VAL A 311 1.35 -6.03 22.03
N PHE A 312 2.13 -5.89 20.97
CA PHE A 312 2.66 -7.00 20.16
C PHE A 312 4.20 -6.99 20.05
N ALA A 313 4.90 -6.31 20.96
CA ALA A 313 6.37 -6.24 20.97
C ALA A 313 7.07 -7.62 21.04
N GLU A 314 6.33 -8.68 21.32
CA GLU A 314 6.81 -10.05 21.22
C GLU A 314 5.89 -10.87 20.31
N LEU A 315 6.19 -10.94 19.01
CA LEU A 315 5.80 -12.11 18.21
C LEU A 315 6.52 -13.34 18.81
N ARG A 316 5.99 -13.91 19.90
CA ARG A 316 6.62 -15.03 20.61
C ARG A 316 6.79 -16.25 19.70
N ALA A 317 5.84 -16.43 18.78
CA ALA A 317 5.85 -17.44 17.74
C ALA A 317 5.10 -16.94 16.50
N LEU A 318 5.55 -17.39 15.33
CA LEU A 318 4.84 -17.17 14.08
C LEU A 318 3.56 -18.04 14.04
N PRO A 319 2.43 -17.54 13.55
CA PRO A 319 1.23 -18.36 13.38
C PRO A 319 1.52 -19.48 12.35
N THR A 320 1.53 -20.73 12.80
CA THR A 320 1.84 -21.90 11.95
C THR A 320 0.85 -22.08 10.79
N ARG A 321 -0.35 -21.50 10.89
CA ARG A 321 -1.32 -21.40 9.78
C ARG A 321 -0.83 -20.50 8.64
N LEU A 322 -0.07 -19.46 8.95
CA LEU A 322 0.52 -18.55 7.97
C LEU A 322 1.82 -19.10 7.41
N PHE A 323 2.61 -19.74 8.28
CA PHE A 323 3.94 -20.23 7.94
C PHE A 323 4.08 -21.69 8.39
N PRO A 324 3.73 -22.65 7.51
CA PRO A 324 3.94 -24.06 7.79
C PRO A 324 5.40 -24.32 8.20
N ALA A 325 5.63 -25.25 9.13
CA ALA A 325 7.00 -25.61 9.53
C ALA A 325 7.85 -25.97 8.29
N GLN A 326 9.14 -25.62 8.33
CA GLN A 326 10.09 -25.81 7.22
C GLN A 326 9.88 -24.89 5.99
N SER A 327 9.02 -23.86 6.11
CA SER A 327 8.90 -22.82 5.09
C SER A 327 10.14 -21.91 5.02
N GLN A 328 10.34 -21.28 3.87
CA GLN A 328 11.28 -20.17 3.76
C GLN A 328 10.62 -18.93 4.36
N ILE A 329 11.27 -18.30 5.34
CA ILE A 329 10.90 -16.99 5.87
C ILE A 329 11.86 -15.96 5.29
N ILE A 330 11.31 -14.89 4.74
CA ILE A 330 12.06 -13.70 4.37
C ILE A 330 11.57 -12.56 5.27
N PHE A 331 12.44 -12.15 6.17
CA PHE A 331 12.17 -11.08 7.13
C PHE A 331 12.80 -9.80 6.59
N VAL A 332 11.99 -8.76 6.38
CA VAL A 332 12.46 -7.46 5.88
C VAL A 332 12.42 -6.45 7.02
N SER A 333 13.59 -6.04 7.49
CA SER A 333 13.77 -5.18 8.66
C SER A 333 15.16 -4.54 8.63
N PRO A 334 15.36 -3.32 9.13
CA PRO A 334 16.68 -2.69 9.20
C PRO A 334 17.67 -3.38 10.15
N LEU A 335 17.29 -4.50 10.78
CA LEU A 335 18.08 -5.27 11.74
C LEU A 335 18.41 -4.47 13.00
N LEU A 336 17.56 -4.60 14.01
CA LEU A 336 17.83 -4.07 15.33
C LEU A 336 18.50 -5.13 16.22
N PRO A 337 19.31 -4.74 17.23
CA PRO A 337 19.95 -5.69 18.15
C PRO A 337 18.96 -6.67 18.81
N ASP A 338 17.77 -6.18 19.15
CA ASP A 338 16.71 -6.95 19.81
C ASP A 338 16.04 -8.00 18.89
N ASP A 339 16.31 -7.97 17.58
CA ASP A 339 15.74 -8.93 16.63
C ASP A 339 16.48 -10.26 16.60
N ALA A 340 17.76 -10.27 16.99
CA ALA A 340 18.60 -11.45 16.89
C ALA A 340 18.05 -12.68 17.66
N PRO A 341 17.56 -12.55 18.92
CA PRO A 341 16.93 -13.67 19.63
C PRO A 341 15.71 -14.24 18.91
N PHE A 342 14.87 -13.38 18.31
CA PHE A 342 13.70 -13.80 17.56
C PHE A 342 14.09 -14.56 16.29
N LEU A 343 15.02 -14.02 15.51
CA LEU A 343 15.50 -14.65 14.28
C LEU A 343 16.14 -16.03 14.55
N ARG A 344 16.95 -16.15 15.62
CA ARG A 344 17.51 -17.45 16.06
C ARG A 344 16.44 -18.44 16.46
N ARG A 345 15.36 -17.99 17.11
CA ARG A 345 14.23 -18.84 17.47
C ARG A 345 13.51 -19.38 16.25
N LEU A 346 13.35 -18.59 15.18
CA LEU A 346 12.78 -19.07 13.92
C LEU A 346 13.61 -20.22 13.33
N ARG A 347 14.95 -20.10 13.35
CA ARG A 347 15.84 -21.21 12.93
C ARG A 347 15.67 -22.46 13.80
N ALA A 348 15.50 -22.29 15.11
CA ALA A 348 15.26 -23.39 16.03
C ALA A 348 13.92 -24.11 15.78
N PHE A 349 12.93 -23.42 15.19
CA PHE A 349 11.67 -24.00 14.72
C PHE A 349 11.73 -24.54 13.29
N ASP A 350 12.93 -24.87 12.79
CA ASP A 350 13.19 -25.43 11.46
C ASP A 350 12.79 -24.53 10.28
N TYR A 351 12.59 -23.22 10.47
CA TYR A 351 12.43 -22.29 9.35
C TYR A 351 13.78 -21.98 8.70
N GLU A 352 13.79 -21.83 7.37
CA GLU A 352 14.93 -21.24 6.66
C GLU A 352 14.73 -19.72 6.60
N VAL A 353 15.67 -18.96 7.15
CA VAL A 353 15.48 -17.52 7.35
C VAL A 353 16.47 -16.76 6.48
N LEU A 354 15.92 -15.88 5.62
CA LEU A 354 16.64 -14.85 4.91
C LEU A 354 16.25 -13.50 5.51
N LEU A 355 17.21 -12.79 6.07
CA LEU A 355 17.02 -11.41 6.50
C LEU A 355 17.36 -10.48 5.34
N VAL A 356 16.46 -9.58 4.99
CA VAL A 356 16.68 -8.52 4.01
C VAL A 356 16.67 -7.22 4.77
N SER A 357 17.80 -6.54 4.78
CA SER A 357 17.97 -5.38 5.62
C SER A 357 18.29 -4.15 4.79
N PRO A 358 17.34 -3.22 4.59
CA PRO A 358 17.71 -1.89 4.12
C PRO A 358 18.61 -1.27 5.20
N ASN A 359 19.81 -0.83 4.80
CA ASN A 359 20.85 -0.41 5.71
C ASN A 359 20.46 0.96 6.31
N PRO A 360 20.18 1.03 7.63
CA PRO A 360 19.75 2.27 8.26
C PRO A 360 20.87 3.33 8.30
N ILE A 361 22.14 2.88 8.36
CA ILE A 361 23.31 3.76 8.47
C ILE A 361 23.57 4.46 7.14
N SER A 362 23.54 3.72 6.02
CA SER A 362 23.73 4.33 4.70
C SER A 362 22.56 5.26 4.34
N TYR A 363 21.33 4.90 4.73
CA TYR A 363 20.17 5.76 4.59
C TYR A 363 20.32 7.07 5.37
N GLU A 364 20.61 7.01 6.68
CA GLU A 364 20.70 8.20 7.53
C GLU A 364 21.85 9.12 7.10
N ARG A 365 22.98 8.54 6.66
CA ARG A 365 24.17 9.27 6.19
C ARG A 365 23.89 10.19 5.00
N GLN A 366 22.88 9.92 4.18
CA GLN A 366 22.49 10.78 3.05
C GLN A 366 22.03 12.17 3.51
N PHE A 367 21.57 12.28 4.75
CA PHE A 367 20.92 13.47 5.28
C PHE A 367 21.74 14.19 6.34
N LEU A 368 22.73 13.52 6.93
CA LEU A 368 23.58 14.08 7.95
C LEU A 368 24.73 14.92 7.34
N PRO A 369 25.22 15.95 8.06
CA PRO A 369 26.36 16.73 7.61
C PRO A 369 27.64 15.88 7.60
N GLN A 370 28.51 16.11 6.62
CA GLN A 370 29.78 15.40 6.49
C GLN A 370 30.86 15.94 7.44
N THR A 371 30.64 15.84 8.75
CA THR A 371 31.64 16.18 9.76
C THR A 371 32.49 14.97 10.15
N PRO A 372 33.71 15.16 10.70
CA PRO A 372 34.52 14.05 11.21
C PRO A 372 33.81 13.22 12.27
N ASP A 373 33.05 13.86 13.16
CA ASP A 373 32.32 13.18 14.24
C ASP A 373 31.21 12.28 13.70
N VAL A 374 30.44 12.75 12.70
CA VAL A 374 29.40 11.95 12.05
C VAL A 374 30.01 10.78 11.28
N THR A 375 31.16 10.99 10.64
CA THR A 375 31.86 9.92 9.91
C THR A 375 32.32 8.82 10.87
N LEU A 376 32.93 9.20 12.00
CA LEU A 376 33.37 8.25 13.03
C LEU A 376 32.18 7.51 13.66
N ALA A 377 31.09 8.20 13.94
CA ALA A 377 29.87 7.58 14.46
C ALA A 377 29.27 6.56 13.49
N ALA A 378 29.22 6.89 12.19
CA ALA A 378 28.75 5.97 11.16
C ALA A 378 29.65 4.74 11.01
N GLU A 379 30.97 4.91 11.11
CA GLU A 379 31.92 3.78 11.10
C GLU A 379 31.74 2.86 12.31
N LEU A 380 31.59 3.43 13.52
CA LEU A 380 31.31 2.66 14.73
C LEU A 380 29.99 1.88 14.62
N ALA A 381 28.91 2.53 14.17
CA ALA A 381 27.63 1.88 13.96
C ALA A 381 27.72 0.74 12.92
N GLN A 382 28.51 0.94 11.86
CA GLN A 382 28.70 -0.09 10.82
C GLN A 382 29.47 -1.30 11.38
N LEU A 383 30.48 -1.09 12.22
CA LEU A 383 31.20 -2.17 12.91
C LEU A 383 30.29 -2.97 13.86
N GLU A 384 29.47 -2.28 14.66
CA GLU A 384 28.49 -2.95 15.54
C GLU A 384 27.49 -3.79 14.74
N ARG A 385 27.02 -3.25 13.61
CA ARG A 385 26.12 -3.92 12.68
C ARG A 385 26.76 -5.16 12.05
N GLU A 386 28.00 -5.07 11.58
CA GLU A 386 28.74 -6.21 11.02
C GLU A 386 28.92 -7.33 12.05
N LEU A 387 29.16 -6.98 13.32
CA LEU A 387 29.23 -7.95 14.40
C LEU A 387 27.89 -8.68 14.60
N LEU A 388 26.76 -7.96 14.57
CA LEU A 388 25.42 -8.57 14.61
C LEU A 388 25.15 -9.48 13.40
N GLN A 389 25.51 -9.04 12.20
CA GLN A 389 25.36 -9.84 10.98
C GLN A 389 26.17 -11.14 11.06
N ASN A 390 27.43 -11.07 11.52
CA ASN A 390 28.29 -12.24 11.72
C ASN A 390 27.69 -13.22 12.73
N GLN A 391 27.12 -12.72 13.83
CA GLN A 391 26.42 -13.56 14.81
C GLN A 391 25.20 -14.29 14.21
N LEU A 392 24.45 -13.64 13.31
CA LEU A 392 23.32 -14.25 12.61
C LEU A 392 23.78 -15.30 11.59
N LEU A 393 24.84 -15.01 10.84
CA LEU A 393 25.45 -15.95 9.90
C LEU A 393 25.93 -17.23 10.61
N GLN A 394 26.55 -17.10 11.79
CA GLN A 394 26.94 -18.25 12.62
C GLN A 394 25.73 -19.07 13.11
N ALA A 395 24.57 -18.44 13.29
CA ALA A 395 23.30 -19.12 13.56
C ALA A 395 22.64 -19.70 12.29
N GLY A 396 23.31 -19.63 11.14
CA GLY A 396 22.82 -20.12 9.85
C GLY A 396 21.72 -19.27 9.25
N ILE A 397 21.68 -17.97 9.56
CA ILE A 397 20.74 -16.97 9.03
C ILE A 397 21.49 -16.09 8.05
N PHE A 398 21.06 -16.07 6.79
CA PHE A 398 21.66 -15.23 5.78
C PHE A 398 21.12 -13.81 5.89
N VAL A 399 22.02 -12.84 5.81
CA VAL A 399 21.68 -11.41 5.81
C VAL A 399 22.02 -10.82 4.45
N LEU A 400 21.01 -10.27 3.79
CA LEU A 400 21.14 -9.43 2.61
C LEU A 400 21.11 -7.98 3.06
N ASP A 401 22.29 -7.40 3.31
CA ASP A 401 22.43 -5.98 3.66
C ASP A 401 22.32 -5.15 2.37
N TRP A 402 21.30 -4.29 2.32
CA TRP A 402 20.96 -3.49 1.15
C TRP A 402 21.24 -2.02 1.41
N ASP A 403 22.21 -1.48 0.69
CA ASP A 403 22.39 -0.03 0.59
C ASP A 403 21.29 0.59 -0.29
N VAL A 404 20.39 1.34 0.34
CA VAL A 404 19.19 1.91 -0.26
C VAL A 404 19.46 2.97 -1.35
N GLU A 405 20.71 3.40 -1.50
CA GLU A 405 21.15 4.23 -2.63
C GLU A 405 21.12 3.46 -3.96
N ARG A 406 21.30 2.14 -3.90
CA ARG A 406 21.33 1.28 -5.08
C ARG A 406 19.99 0.58 -5.28
N PRO A 407 19.58 0.29 -6.52
CA PRO A 407 18.40 -0.53 -6.79
C PRO A 407 18.49 -1.91 -6.11
N PHE A 408 17.40 -2.34 -5.46
CA PHE A 408 17.37 -3.60 -4.71
C PHE A 408 17.67 -4.83 -5.59
N ASP A 409 17.24 -4.81 -6.85
CA ASP A 409 17.37 -5.94 -7.76
C ASP A 409 18.83 -6.25 -8.11
N GLU A 410 19.71 -5.25 -8.14
CA GLU A 410 21.15 -5.43 -8.34
C GLU A 410 21.79 -6.20 -7.19
N ILE A 411 21.50 -5.79 -5.95
CA ILE A 411 22.08 -6.42 -4.75
C ILE A 411 21.52 -7.82 -4.57
N ALA A 412 20.21 -7.99 -4.76
CA ALA A 412 19.58 -9.29 -4.71
C ALA A 412 20.27 -10.26 -5.67
N ARG A 413 20.51 -9.88 -6.94
CA ARG A 413 21.22 -10.71 -7.93
C ARG A 413 22.65 -11.05 -7.54
N ALA A 414 23.42 -10.10 -7.02
CA ALA A 414 24.80 -10.32 -6.60
C ALA A 414 24.89 -11.37 -5.47
N HIS A 415 23.92 -11.37 -4.56
CA HIS A 415 23.82 -12.36 -3.50
C HIS A 415 23.49 -13.77 -4.05
N LEU A 416 22.63 -13.87 -5.07
CA LEU A 416 22.30 -15.17 -5.71
C LEU A 416 23.53 -15.86 -6.34
N GLN A 417 24.52 -15.09 -6.80
CA GLN A 417 25.73 -15.64 -7.41
C GLN A 417 26.73 -16.14 -6.37
N THR A 418 26.81 -15.50 -5.21
CA THR A 418 27.75 -15.85 -4.13
C THR A 418 27.27 -17.03 -3.28
N THR A 419 25.95 -17.18 -3.05
CA THR A 419 25.42 -18.33 -2.31
C THR A 419 25.60 -19.66 -3.07
N ARG A 420 25.68 -19.64 -4.41
CA ARG A 420 25.97 -20.85 -5.22
C ARG A 420 27.40 -21.38 -5.04
N LEU A 421 28.34 -20.56 -4.57
CA LEU A 421 29.77 -20.90 -4.51
C LEU A 421 30.22 -21.35 -3.11
N THR A 422 29.41 -21.16 -2.07
CA THR A 422 29.86 -21.25 -0.67
C THR A 422 29.30 -22.43 0.12
N ARG A 423 28.57 -23.37 -0.51
CA ARG A 423 28.19 -24.64 0.14
C ARG A 423 28.81 -25.85 -0.58
N PRO A 424 29.52 -26.74 0.13
CA PRO A 424 29.85 -28.05 -0.41
C PRO A 424 28.56 -28.87 -0.58
N VAL A 425 28.55 -29.67 -1.65
CA VAL A 425 27.44 -30.55 -2.10
C VAL A 425 26.99 -31.53 -1.01
#